data_AF-A0A1V4SZZ2-F1
#
_entry.id   AF-A0A1V4SZZ2-F1
#
_cell.length_a   1.000
_cell.length_b   1.000
_cell.length_c   1.000
_cell.angle_alpha   90.00
_cell.angle_beta   90.00
_cell.angle_gamma   90.00
#
_symmetry.space_group_name_H-M   'P 1'
#
loop_
_entity.id
_entity.type
_entity.pdbx_description
1 polymer ?
#
loop_
_entity_poly.entity_id
_entity_poly.type
_entity_poly.pdbx_seq_one_letter_code
_entity_poly.pdbx_strand_id
1 'polypeptide(L)'
;RLESINNEPLRNYQVSIIRALSTLIGRSTSETLAELESLEASYDQLLGFRQFLESKGLSFPELEYRMYVLIQELDEFGVGIENFSFNRFDEEKHGDLKKDSRISMENAITMLEKALDSVKRGQPPYENF
;
A
#
# COMPACT_ATOMS: atom_id res chain seq x y z
N ARG A 1 -11.24 -8.45 -22.66
CA ARG A 1 -9.89 -8.32 -23.27
C ARG A 1 -9.25 -6.97 -22.95
N LEU A 2 -9.97 -5.84 -23.06
CA LEU A 2 -9.49 -4.55 -22.55
C LEU A 2 -9.60 -4.46 -21.01
N GLU A 3 -10.71 -4.93 -20.43
CA GLU A 3 -10.87 -4.99 -18.97
C GLU A 3 -9.85 -5.90 -18.27
N SER A 4 -9.41 -6.98 -18.93
CA SER A 4 -8.37 -7.86 -18.38
C SER A 4 -6.99 -7.23 -18.39
N ILE A 5 -6.72 -6.28 -19.30
CA ILE A 5 -5.46 -5.51 -19.32
C ILE A 5 -5.51 -4.40 -18.27
N ASN A 6 -6.66 -3.75 -18.05
CA ASN A 6 -6.80 -2.69 -17.04
C ASN A 6 -6.66 -3.17 -15.60
N ASN A 7 -6.75 -4.48 -15.35
CA ASN A 7 -6.66 -5.08 -14.02
C ASN A 7 -5.32 -5.81 -13.79
N GLU A 8 -4.36 -5.70 -14.72
CA GLU A 8 -3.02 -6.22 -14.46
C GLU A 8 -2.28 -5.28 -13.52
N PRO A 9 -1.55 -5.80 -12.52
CA PRO A 9 -0.69 -4.99 -11.67
C PRO A 9 0.31 -4.15 -12.47
N LEU A 10 0.54 -2.90 -12.07
CA LEU A 10 1.44 -1.95 -12.75
C LEU A 10 2.85 -2.54 -12.95
N ARG A 11 3.31 -3.34 -11.98
CA ARG A 11 4.60 -4.06 -12.04
C ARG A 11 4.75 -4.99 -13.25
N ASN A 12 3.65 -5.42 -13.87
CA ASN A 12 3.68 -6.28 -15.05
C ASN A 12 3.83 -5.48 -16.36
N TYR A 13 3.66 -4.16 -16.34
CA TYR A 13 3.82 -3.32 -17.52
C TYR A 13 5.29 -3.11 -17.85
N GLN A 14 5.62 -3.28 -19.14
CA GLN A 14 6.97 -3.00 -19.61
C GLN A 14 7.30 -1.51 -19.52
N VAL A 15 8.54 -1.20 -19.15
CA VAL A 15 9.07 0.18 -19.11
C VAL A 15 8.87 0.92 -20.45
N SER A 16 8.88 0.20 -21.59
CA SER A 16 8.60 0.76 -22.91
C SER A 16 7.21 1.40 -23.01
N ILE A 17 6.20 0.82 -22.36
CA ILE A 17 4.82 1.34 -22.31
C ILE A 17 4.79 2.63 -21.49
N ILE A 18 5.44 2.64 -20.32
CA ILE A 18 5.52 3.83 -19.46
C ILE A 18 6.26 4.97 -20.19
N ARG A 19 7.34 4.65 -20.92
CA ARG A 19 8.05 5.63 -21.75
C ARG A 19 7.16 6.19 -22.85
N ALA A 20 6.42 5.34 -23.57
CA ALA A 20 5.49 5.77 -24.60
C ALA A 20 4.39 6.71 -24.03
N LEU A 21 3.83 6.38 -22.87
CA LEU A 21 2.88 7.23 -22.15
C LEU A 21 3.51 8.56 -21.77
N SER A 22 4.71 8.55 -21.17
CA SER A 22 5.42 9.77 -20.76
C SER A 22 5.69 10.72 -21.93
N THR A 23 6.08 10.18 -23.09
CA THR A 23 6.23 10.94 -24.34
C THR A 23 4.91 11.53 -24.81
N LEU A 24 3.81 10.77 -24.75
CA LEU A 24 2.50 11.22 -25.22
C LEU A 24 1.95 12.38 -24.37
N ILE A 25 2.11 12.32 -23.05
CA ILE A 25 1.58 13.32 -22.11
C ILE A 25 2.55 14.47 -21.83
N GLY A 26 3.78 14.40 -22.36
CA GLY A 26 4.81 15.42 -22.18
C GLY A 26 5.34 15.52 -20.74
N ARG A 27 5.32 14.42 -19.98
CA ARG A 27 5.87 14.34 -18.60
C ARG A 27 7.12 13.46 -18.58
N SER A 28 7.92 13.56 -17.53
CA SER A 28 9.02 12.62 -17.35
C SER A 28 8.49 11.20 -17.10
N THR A 29 9.28 10.18 -17.45
CA THR A 29 8.93 8.78 -17.18
C THR A 29 8.73 8.53 -15.69
N SER A 30 9.48 9.22 -14.83
CA SER A 30 9.35 9.12 -13.37
C SER A 30 8.03 9.68 -12.85
N GLU A 31 7.63 10.87 -13.32
CA GLU A 31 6.33 11.46 -12.92
C GLU A 31 5.16 10.62 -13.41
N THR A 32 5.28 10.08 -14.63
CA THR A 32 4.26 9.19 -15.21
C THR A 32 4.12 7.91 -14.38
N LEU A 33 5.24 7.30 -13.97
CA LEU A 33 5.24 6.12 -13.13
C LEU A 33 4.60 6.40 -11.76
N ALA A 34 4.99 7.50 -11.10
CA ALA A 34 4.44 7.87 -9.80
C ALA A 34 2.92 8.11 -9.83
N GLU A 35 2.40 8.69 -10.91
CA GLU A 35 0.96 8.89 -11.09
C GLU A 35 0.21 7.56 -11.28
N LEU A 36 0.80 6.62 -12.03
CA LEU A 36 0.24 5.28 -12.19
C LEU A 36 0.28 4.48 -10.89
N GLU A 37 1.38 4.56 -10.13
CA GLU A 37 1.50 3.91 -8.80
C GLU A 37 0.48 4.48 -7.81
N SER A 38 0.29 5.80 -7.81
CA SER A 38 -0.73 6.46 -6.98
C SER A 38 -2.15 6.04 -7.36
N LEU A 39 -2.42 5.91 -8.66
CA LEU A 39 -3.69 5.41 -9.17
C LEU A 39 -3.94 3.96 -8.75
N GLU A 40 -2.95 3.08 -8.88
CA GLU A 40 -3.06 1.69 -8.45
C GLU A 40 -3.24 1.55 -6.94
N ALA A 41 -2.43 2.28 -6.16
CA ALA A 41 -2.57 2.38 -4.71
C ALA A 41 -3.98 2.81 -4.32
N SER A 42 -4.61 3.70 -5.09
CA SER A 42 -5.99 4.17 -4.88
C SER A 42 -7.07 3.11 -5.11
N TYR A 43 -6.74 1.89 -5.58
CA TYR A 43 -7.66 0.73 -5.67
C TYR A 43 -7.34 -0.41 -4.68
N ASP A 44 -6.15 -0.40 -4.07
CA ASP A 44 -5.71 -1.43 -3.12
C ASP A 44 -6.50 -1.44 -1.80
N GLN A 45 -6.77 -2.62 -1.24
CA GLN A 45 -7.52 -2.73 0.03
C GLN A 45 -6.69 -2.39 1.28
N LEU A 46 -5.38 -2.19 1.11
CA LEU A 46 -4.39 -1.85 2.14
C LEU A 46 -4.49 -2.78 3.34
N LEU A 47 -4.60 -4.09 3.09
CA LEU A 47 -4.77 -5.12 4.12
C LEU A 47 -5.93 -4.81 5.09
N GLY A 48 -7.03 -4.26 4.58
CA GLY A 48 -8.22 -3.89 5.36
C GLY A 48 -8.26 -2.44 5.84
N PHE A 49 -7.15 -1.68 5.73
CA PHE A 49 -7.13 -0.27 6.13
C PHE A 49 -8.05 0.59 5.27
N ARG A 50 -8.28 0.24 3.99
CA ARG A 50 -9.18 1.03 3.15
C ARG A 50 -10.58 1.10 3.72
N GLN A 51 -11.19 -0.06 3.95
CA GLN A 51 -12.53 -0.16 4.52
C GLN A 51 -12.60 0.54 5.89
N PHE A 52 -11.55 0.38 6.70
CA PHE A 52 -11.43 1.05 7.99
C PHE A 52 -11.46 2.58 7.85
N LEU A 53 -10.63 3.16 6.99
CA LEU A 53 -10.55 4.61 6.78
C LEU A 53 -11.85 5.18 6.18
N GLU A 54 -12.41 4.49 5.18
CA GLU A 54 -13.69 4.86 4.56
C GLU A 54 -14.83 4.88 5.58
N SER A 55 -14.90 3.87 6.47
CA SER A 55 -15.94 3.79 7.51
C SER A 55 -15.92 4.98 8.48
N LYS A 56 -14.76 5.62 8.64
CA LYS A 56 -14.56 6.79 9.51
C LYS A 56 -14.52 8.12 8.74
N GLY A 57 -14.68 8.09 7.41
CA GLY A 57 -14.59 9.28 6.56
C GLY A 57 -13.20 9.92 6.58
N LEU A 58 -12.15 9.11 6.75
CA LEU A 58 -10.77 9.54 6.84
C LEU A 58 -9.98 9.18 5.59
N SER A 59 -8.92 9.95 5.32
CA SER A 59 -7.90 9.61 4.33
C SER A 59 -6.55 10.17 4.77
N PHE A 60 -5.50 9.39 4.54
CA PHE A 60 -4.11 9.72 4.81
C PHE A 60 -3.25 9.37 3.58
N PRO A 61 -3.34 10.11 2.47
CA PRO A 61 -2.79 9.69 1.17
C PRO A 61 -1.32 9.26 1.22
N GLU A 62 -0.48 10.00 1.93
CA GLU A 62 0.95 9.67 2.09
C GLU A 62 1.20 8.35 2.84
N LEU A 63 0.39 8.06 3.87
CA LEU A 63 0.51 6.82 4.63
C LEU A 63 -0.09 5.64 3.85
N GLU A 64 -1.22 5.86 3.19
CA GLU A 64 -1.86 4.89 2.28
C GLU A 64 -0.90 4.45 1.18
N TYR A 65 -0.24 5.40 0.52
CA TYR A 65 0.76 5.11 -0.49
C TYR A 65 1.98 4.38 0.08
N ARG A 66 2.53 4.83 1.22
CA ARG A 66 3.67 4.14 1.86
C ARG A 66 3.33 2.70 2.23
N MET A 67 2.13 2.46 2.76
CA MET A 67 1.66 1.11 3.08
C MET A 67 1.52 0.26 1.81
N TYR A 68 0.95 0.82 0.74
CA TYR A 68 0.86 0.15 -0.56
C TYR A 68 2.23 -0.32 -1.06
N VAL A 69 3.23 0.58 -1.08
CA VAL A 69 4.59 0.25 -1.53
C VAL A 69 5.19 -0.90 -0.72
N LEU A 70 5.04 -0.87 0.62
CA LEU A 70 5.56 -1.93 1.48
C LEU A 70 4.89 -3.29 1.23
N ILE A 71 3.59 -3.30 0.97
CA ILE A 71 2.84 -4.52 0.62
C ILE A 71 3.38 -5.10 -0.69
N GLN A 72 3.58 -4.25 -1.71
CA GLN A 72 4.12 -4.69 -2.99
C GLN A 72 5.55 -5.24 -2.86
N GLU A 73 6.43 -4.56 -2.12
CA GLU A 73 7.79 -5.04 -1.88
C GLU A 73 7.79 -6.40 -1.16
N LEU A 74 6.92 -6.60 -0.16
CA LEU A 74 6.82 -7.88 0.54
C LEU A 74 6.26 -9.00 -0.34
N ASP A 75 5.29 -8.70 -1.21
CA ASP A 75 4.76 -9.63 -2.22
C ASP A 75 5.86 -10.07 -3.21
N GLU A 76 6.77 -9.18 -3.61
CA GLU A 76 7.92 -9.51 -4.44
C GLU A 76 8.89 -10.51 -3.77
N PHE A 77 9.00 -10.48 -2.45
CA PHE A 77 9.72 -11.50 -1.68
C PHE A 77 8.90 -12.76 -1.39
N GLY A 78 7.65 -12.85 -1.88
CA GLY A 78 6.76 -13.99 -1.67
C GLY A 78 6.19 -14.07 -0.25
N VAL A 79 6.14 -12.95 0.47
CA VAL A 79 5.61 -12.88 1.84
C VAL A 79 4.10 -12.62 1.79
N GLY A 80 3.31 -13.63 2.16
CA GLY A 80 1.87 -13.46 2.35
C GLY A 80 1.58 -12.70 3.65
N ILE A 81 0.81 -11.61 3.56
CA ILE A 81 0.42 -10.79 4.71
C ILE A 81 -1.08 -10.93 4.93
N GLU A 82 -1.49 -11.22 6.15
CA GLU A 82 -2.91 -11.25 6.53
C GLU A 82 -3.47 -9.84 6.71
N ASN A 83 -4.80 -9.69 6.55
CA ASN A 83 -5.47 -8.42 6.79
C ASN A 83 -5.38 -8.00 8.27
N PHE A 84 -5.24 -6.70 8.51
CA PHE A 84 -5.37 -6.13 9.84
C PHE A 84 -6.83 -6.18 10.33
N SER A 85 -7.02 -6.50 11.61
CA SER A 85 -8.33 -6.46 12.26
C SER A 85 -8.49 -5.22 13.13
N PHE A 86 -9.65 -4.56 13.05
CA PHE A 86 -9.95 -3.35 13.81
C PHE A 86 -11.01 -3.53 14.91
N ASN A 87 -11.40 -4.78 15.21
CA ASN A 87 -12.46 -5.09 16.19
C ASN A 87 -12.25 -4.37 17.52
N ARG A 88 -11.04 -4.45 18.07
CA ARG A 88 -10.70 -3.79 19.34
C ARG A 88 -10.72 -2.27 19.23
N PHE A 89 -10.25 -1.72 18.11
CA PHE A 89 -10.28 -0.28 17.88
C PHE A 89 -11.74 0.21 17.91
N ASP A 90 -12.65 -0.48 17.20
CA ASP A 90 -14.06 -0.08 17.13
C ASP A 90 -14.83 -0.19 18.47
N GLU A 91 -14.35 -1.01 19.40
CA GLU A 91 -14.91 -1.14 20.75
C GLU A 91 -14.40 -0.05 21.73
N GLU A 92 -13.25 0.55 21.44
CA GLU A 92 -12.60 1.53 22.32
C GLU A 92 -13.18 2.95 22.13
N LYS A 93 -13.14 3.76 23.21
CA LYS A 93 -13.50 5.18 23.13
C LYS A 93 -12.29 5.99 22.66
N HIS A 94 -12.44 6.62 21.51
CA HIS A 94 -11.42 7.51 20.95
C HIS A 94 -11.63 8.96 21.39
N GLY A 95 -10.58 9.57 21.94
CA GLY A 95 -10.57 11.01 22.23
C GLY A 95 -10.42 11.84 20.97
N ASP A 96 -9.58 11.38 20.03
CA ASP A 96 -9.40 11.96 18.70
C ASP A 96 -9.30 10.83 17.68
N LEU A 97 -10.42 10.53 17.04
CA LEU A 97 -10.54 9.44 16.06
C LEU A 97 -9.54 9.59 14.91
N LYS A 98 -9.26 10.81 14.44
CA LYS A 98 -8.34 11.05 13.33
C LYS A 98 -6.91 10.73 13.76
N LYS A 99 -6.51 11.21 14.94
CA LYS A 99 -5.18 10.93 15.50
C LYS A 99 -5.00 9.44 15.78
N ASP A 100 -5.97 8.80 16.40
CA ASP A 100 -5.89 7.38 16.77
C ASP A 100 -5.84 6.47 15.52
N SER A 101 -6.62 6.81 14.49
CA SER A 101 -6.59 6.09 13.20
C SER A 101 -5.25 6.27 12.48
N ARG A 102 -4.69 7.48 12.51
CA ARG A 102 -3.36 7.76 11.94
C ARG A 102 -2.27 6.94 12.64
N ILE A 103 -2.27 6.92 13.97
CA ILE A 103 -1.30 6.14 14.76
C ILE A 103 -1.42 4.64 14.45
N SER A 104 -2.65 4.14 14.30
CA SER A 104 -2.88 2.73 13.94
C SER A 104 -2.23 2.39 12.59
N MET A 105 -2.32 3.29 11.62
CA MET A 105 -1.68 3.12 10.32
C MET A 105 -0.15 3.25 10.38
N GLU A 106 0.38 4.22 11.14
CA GLU A 106 1.83 4.36 11.36
C GLU A 106 2.43 3.12 12.04
N ASN A 107 1.70 2.52 12.98
CA ASN A 107 2.10 1.27 13.63
C ASN A 107 2.11 0.09 12.65
N ALA A 108 1.07 -0.05 11.81
CA ALA A 108 1.02 -1.08 10.78
C ALA A 108 2.18 -0.95 9.77
N ILE A 109 2.44 0.27 9.29
CA ILE A 109 3.59 0.58 8.43
C ILE A 109 4.90 0.17 9.11
N THR A 110 5.08 0.51 10.39
CA THR A 110 6.28 0.14 11.14
C THR A 110 6.43 -1.39 11.24
N MET A 111 5.34 -2.14 11.38
CA MET A 111 5.38 -3.61 11.36
C MET A 111 5.82 -4.16 10.01
N LEU A 112 5.27 -3.62 8.91
CA LEU A 112 5.64 -4.01 7.55
C LEU A 112 7.11 -3.68 7.24
N GLU A 113 7.61 -2.53 7.67
CA GLU A 113 9.01 -2.13 7.50
C GLU A 113 9.97 -3.09 8.20
N LYS A 114 9.64 -3.50 9.43
CA LYS A 114 10.43 -4.49 10.17
C LYS A 114 10.42 -5.87 9.49
N ALA A 115 9.26 -6.30 8.98
CA ALA A 115 9.15 -7.54 8.23
C ALA A 115 10.01 -7.50 6.96
N LEU A 116 9.94 -6.40 6.22
CA LEU A 116 10.72 -6.19 5.00
C LEU A 116 12.23 -6.15 5.26
N ASP A 117 12.68 -5.45 6.30
CA ASP A 117 14.09 -5.42 6.70
C ASP A 117 14.59 -6.82 7.11
N SER A 118 13.78 -7.60 7.82
CA SER A 118 14.12 -8.98 8.20
C SER A 118 14.28 -9.86 6.96
N VAL A 119 13.34 -9.78 6.02
CA VAL A 119 13.37 -10.58 4.78
C VAL A 119 14.52 -10.17 3.87
N LYS A 120 14.82 -8.87 3.76
CA LYS A 120 16.01 -8.37 3.04
C LYS A 120 17.32 -8.90 3.62
N ARG A 121 17.35 -9.26 4.91
CA ARG A 121 18.50 -9.91 5.58
C ARG A 121 18.49 -11.44 5.48
N GLY A 122 17.50 -12.03 4.82
CA GLY A 122 17.33 -13.49 4.73
C GLY A 122 16.79 -14.12 6.01
N GLN A 123 16.16 -13.34 6.89
CA GLN A 123 15.52 -13.79 8.12
C GLN A 123 14.00 -13.91 7.91
N PRO A 124 13.28 -14.72 8.72
CA PRO A 124 11.82 -14.75 8.69
C PRO A 124 11.22 -13.36 9.01
N PRO A 125 10.07 -12.98 8.41
CA PRO A 125 9.47 -11.66 8.55
C PRO A 125 8.98 -11.32 9.98
N TYR A 126 8.85 -12.33 10.85
CA TYR A 126 8.55 -12.15 12.26
C TYR A 126 9.51 -13.01 13.08
N GLU A 127 10.34 -12.38 13.91
CA GLU A 127 10.94 -13.07 15.06
C GLU A 127 9.84 -13.19 16.12
N ASN A 128 9.56 -14.40 16.60
CA ASN A 128 8.58 -14.66 17.65
C ASN A 128 8.89 -13.76 18.87
N PHE A 129 7.97 -12.85 19.21
CA PHE A 129 7.97 -12.10 20.48
C PHE A 129 7.09 -12.80 21.51
#